data_AF-F5XVZ1-F1
#
_entry.id   AF-F5XVZ1-F1
#
_cell.length_a   1.000
_cell.length_b   1.000
_cell.length_c   1.000
_cell.angle_alpha   90.00
_cell.angle_beta   90.00
_cell.angle_gamma   90.00
#
_symmetry.space_group_name_H-M   'P 1'
#
loop_
_entity.id
_entity.type
_entity.pdbx_description
1 polymer ?
#
loop_
_entity_poly.entity_id
_entity_poly.type
_entity_poly.pdbx_seq_one_letter_code
_entity_poly.pdbx_strand_id
1 'polypeptide(L)'
;MPQGFNMIVLGSFNMPTVPAPAICAQHGQAVSPLQQVEFIRKLAATMMVGQMNRDMDGEVERVFRALSKMIGDGRHLRISLAMASAIGGNAQPARDLLAEGMDGWPDADAAKVSVAMALKISGDPQWIDVCERTLAASNDNDARLYAHQLLAQSGKS
;
A
#
# COMPACT_ATOMS: atom_id res chain seq x y z
N MET A 1 73.00 -5.64 46.03
CA MET A 1 73.43 -4.23 46.01
C MET A 1 72.30 -3.37 45.44
N PRO A 2 72.13 -2.12 45.91
CA PRO A 2 70.83 -1.45 46.03
C PRO A 2 70.57 -0.40 44.93
N GLN A 3 69.44 0.32 45.12
CA GLN A 3 69.01 1.59 44.52
C GLN A 3 68.12 1.44 43.27
N GLY A 4 66.93 2.03 43.19
CA GLY A 4 66.25 2.97 44.08
C GLY A 4 64.83 3.20 43.56
N PHE A 5 63.93 3.54 44.48
CA PHE A 5 62.61 4.08 44.16
C PHE A 5 62.76 5.32 43.27
N ASN A 6 62.02 5.40 42.17
CA ASN A 6 61.53 6.69 41.72
C ASN A 6 60.06 6.59 41.28
N MET A 7 59.25 7.17 42.14
CA MET A 7 57.83 7.46 41.98
C MET A 7 57.70 8.54 40.91
N ILE A 8 57.04 8.25 39.79
CA ILE A 8 56.52 9.32 38.92
C ILE A 8 55.03 9.44 39.20
N VAL A 9 54.74 10.58 39.81
CA VAL A 9 53.45 11.15 40.15
C VAL A 9 52.60 11.36 38.90
N LEU A 10 51.31 11.02 39.04
CA LEU A 10 50.13 11.50 38.34
C LEU A 10 50.35 12.57 37.24
N GLY A 11 50.17 12.13 35.99
CA GLY A 11 49.67 12.99 34.92
C GLY A 11 48.21 12.66 34.67
N SER A 12 47.30 13.27 35.44
CA SER A 12 45.87 13.25 35.16
C SER A 12 45.61 13.93 33.81
N PHE A 13 45.47 13.15 32.74
CA PHE A 13 44.94 13.66 31.49
C PHE A 13 43.46 13.96 31.69
N ASN A 14 43.18 15.20 32.12
CA ASN A 14 41.86 15.80 32.12
C ASN A 14 41.49 16.12 30.66
N MET A 15 41.11 15.11 29.88
CA MET A 15 40.38 15.32 28.64
C MET A 15 39.04 15.98 29.00
N PRO A 16 38.68 17.15 28.47
CA PRO A 16 37.30 17.59 28.52
C PRO A 16 36.49 16.52 27.78
N THR A 17 35.70 15.74 28.53
CA THR A 17 34.65 14.91 27.95
C THR A 17 33.73 15.84 27.18
N VAL A 18 33.93 15.91 25.87
CA VAL A 18 32.95 16.50 24.96
C VAL A 18 31.66 15.72 25.24
N PRO A 19 30.58 16.36 25.70
CA PRO A 19 29.32 15.67 25.83
C PRO A 19 28.96 15.17 24.43
N ALA A 20 28.94 13.84 24.25
CA ALA A 20 28.39 13.24 23.05
C ALA A 20 27.03 13.89 22.80
N PRO A 21 26.72 14.35 21.57
CA PRO A 21 25.44 14.97 21.31
C PRO A 21 24.36 13.96 21.68
N ALA A 22 23.50 14.34 22.63
CA ALA A 22 22.36 13.57 23.10
C ALA A 22 21.26 13.48 22.03
N ILE A 23 21.61 13.01 20.83
CA ILE A 23 20.67 12.87 19.70
C ILE A 23 20.01 11.48 19.72
N CYS A 24 20.46 10.54 20.55
CA CYS A 24 19.90 9.19 20.57
C CYS A 24 18.65 8.98 21.45
N ALA A 25 18.04 10.03 21.99
CA ALA A 25 16.91 9.90 22.94
C ALA A 25 15.56 10.44 22.43
N GLN A 26 15.33 10.44 21.11
CA GLN A 26 14.00 10.70 20.52
C GLN A 26 13.53 9.54 19.62
N HIS A 27 13.63 8.29 20.09
CA HIS A 27 13.00 7.14 19.43
C HIS A 27 11.93 6.52 20.33
N GLY A 28 10.87 7.27 20.60
CA GLY A 28 9.77 6.79 21.43
C GLY A 28 8.57 7.71 21.55
N GLN A 29 8.37 8.67 20.64
CA GLN A 29 7.06 9.29 20.57
C GLN A 29 6.08 8.26 20.01
N ALA A 30 5.18 7.76 20.87
CA ALA A 30 4.05 6.97 20.42
C ALA A 30 3.29 7.80 19.37
N VAL A 31 3.33 7.35 18.12
CA VAL A 31 2.58 7.96 17.03
C VAL A 31 1.11 7.89 17.44
N SER A 32 0.43 9.05 17.48
CA SER A 32 -0.99 9.02 17.82
C SER A 32 -1.76 8.23 16.76
N PRO A 33 -2.85 7.53 17.12
CA PRO A 33 -3.63 6.75 16.15
C PRO A 33 -4.05 7.57 14.92
N LEU A 34 -4.38 8.85 15.11
CA LEU A 34 -4.73 9.77 14.03
C LEU A 34 -3.53 10.06 13.11
N GLN A 35 -2.34 10.29 13.68
CA GLN A 35 -1.12 10.48 12.89
C GLN A 35 -0.76 9.21 12.09
N GLN A 36 -0.99 8.03 12.67
CA GLN A 36 -0.76 6.76 11.98
C GLN A 36 -1.69 6.58 10.79
N VAL A 37 -2.99 6.89 10.94
CA VAL A 37 -3.97 6.82 9.85
C VAL A 37 -3.61 7.79 8.71
N GLU A 38 -3.26 9.03 9.04
CA GLU A 38 -2.86 10.02 8.04
C GLU A 38 -1.58 9.61 7.31
N PHE A 39 -0.63 9.01 8.02
CA PHE A 39 0.59 8.49 7.41
C PHE A 39 0.29 7.34 6.43
N ILE A 40 -0.54 6.37 6.83
CA ILE A 40 -0.99 5.26 5.96
C ILE A 40 -1.69 5.81 4.71
N ARG A 41 -2.60 6.77 4.88
CA ARG A 41 -3.34 7.39 3.77
C ARG A 41 -2.39 8.07 2.78
N LYS A 42 -1.42 8.85 3.28
CA LYS A 42 -0.43 9.53 2.43
C LYS A 42 0.42 8.54 1.65
N LEU A 43 0.91 7.49 2.31
CA LEU A 43 1.67 6.43 1.65
C LEU A 43 0.85 5.71 0.58
N ALA A 44 -0.41 5.36 0.87
CA ALA A 44 -1.30 4.72 -0.10
C ALA A 44 -1.53 5.63 -1.33
N ALA A 45 -1.75 6.93 -1.12
CA ALA A 45 -1.89 7.89 -2.21
C ALA A 45 -0.61 8.00 -3.05
N THR A 46 0.56 8.12 -2.43
CA THR A 46 1.85 8.15 -3.13
C THR A 46 2.08 6.88 -3.94
N MET A 47 1.76 5.71 -3.37
CA MET A 47 1.84 4.42 -4.05
C MET A 47 0.95 4.38 -5.30
N MET A 48 -0.31 4.84 -5.20
CA MET A 48 -1.22 4.91 -6.33
C MET A 48 -0.72 5.86 -7.43
N VAL A 49 -0.18 7.03 -7.07
CA VAL A 49 0.40 7.97 -8.05
C VAL A 49 1.62 7.34 -8.73
N GLY A 50 2.48 6.64 -7.99
CA GLY A 50 3.60 5.90 -8.58
C GLY A 50 3.12 4.85 -9.58
N GLN A 51 2.08 4.08 -9.22
CA GLN A 51 1.48 3.06 -10.08
C GLN A 51 0.89 3.62 -11.37
N MET A 52 0.29 4.82 -11.33
CA MET A 52 -0.25 5.49 -12.53
C MET A 52 0.84 5.86 -13.54
N ASN A 53 2.04 6.23 -13.07
CA ASN A 53 3.10 6.77 -13.91
C ASN A 53 4.08 5.72 -14.46
N ARG A 54 4.02 4.45 -14.03
CA ARG A 54 4.85 3.31 -14.49
C ARG A 54 6.38 3.44 -14.31
N ASP A 55 6.89 4.61 -13.93
CA ASP A 55 8.32 4.86 -13.73
C ASP A 55 8.84 4.41 -12.34
N MET A 56 7.97 3.86 -11.49
CA MET A 56 8.26 3.59 -10.08
C MET A 56 7.95 2.17 -9.62
N ASP A 57 7.87 1.18 -10.51
CA ASP A 57 7.42 -0.18 -10.19
C ASP A 57 8.14 -0.81 -8.97
N GLY A 58 9.46 -0.61 -8.86
CA GLY A 58 10.25 -1.10 -7.74
C GLY A 58 9.95 -0.43 -6.39
N GLU A 59 9.55 0.84 -6.39
CA GLU A 59 9.19 1.58 -5.18
C GLU A 59 7.73 1.33 -4.77
N VAL A 60 6.82 1.22 -5.75
CA VAL A 60 5.41 0.87 -5.52
C VAL A 60 5.30 -0.45 -4.77
N GLU A 61 6.04 -1.47 -5.20
CA GLU A 61 6.04 -2.78 -4.55
C GLU A 61 6.60 -2.74 -3.12
N ARG A 62 7.61 -1.90 -2.85
CA ARG A 62 8.14 -1.71 -1.48
C ARG A 62 7.10 -1.06 -0.58
N VAL A 63 6.43 -0.01 -1.05
CA VAL A 63 5.39 0.68 -0.29
C VAL A 63 4.17 -0.22 -0.08
N PHE A 64 3.76 -0.99 -1.10
CA PHE A 64 2.69 -1.98 -0.99
C PHE A 64 2.97 -3.01 0.11
N ARG A 65 4.19 -3.59 0.12
CA ARG A 65 4.60 -4.55 1.15
C ARG A 65 4.62 -3.94 2.54
N ALA A 66 5.09 -2.70 2.68
CA ALA A 66 5.10 -1.99 3.95
C ALA A 66 3.67 -1.73 4.45
N LEU A 67 2.81 -1.18 3.59
CA LEU A 67 1.41 -0.89 3.92
C LEU A 67 0.64 -2.15 4.26
N SER A 68 0.77 -3.22 3.47
CA SER A 68 0.08 -4.50 3.72
C SER A 68 0.43 -5.08 5.10
N LYS A 69 1.69 -4.94 5.54
CA LYS A 69 2.10 -5.34 6.90
C LYS A 69 1.48 -4.45 7.98
N MET A 70 1.35 -3.14 7.72
CA MET A 70 0.79 -2.19 8.69
C MET A 70 -0.72 -2.36 8.87
N ILE A 71 -1.45 -2.71 7.82
CA ILE A 71 -2.93 -2.86 7.85
C ILE A 71 -3.40 -4.31 8.01
N GLY A 72 -2.50 -5.28 7.87
CA GLY A 72 -2.77 -6.71 8.06
C GLY A 72 -3.36 -7.43 6.85
N ASP A 73 -3.96 -6.71 5.89
CA ASP A 73 -4.53 -7.27 4.67
C ASP A 73 -4.27 -6.37 3.45
N GLY A 74 -3.58 -6.90 2.43
CA GLY A 74 -3.26 -6.17 1.21
C GLY A 74 -4.39 -6.14 0.17
N ARG A 75 -5.48 -6.90 0.33
CA ARG A 75 -6.49 -7.11 -0.73
C ARG A 75 -7.12 -5.81 -1.24
N HIS A 76 -7.56 -4.92 -0.34
CA HIS A 76 -8.09 -3.62 -0.74
C HIS A 76 -7.02 -2.74 -1.42
N LEU A 77 -5.76 -2.80 -0.95
CA LEU A 77 -4.66 -2.10 -1.61
C LEU A 77 -4.41 -2.61 -3.02
N ARG A 78 -4.59 -3.91 -3.28
CA ARG A 78 -4.47 -4.49 -4.63
C ARG A 78 -5.55 -3.97 -5.57
N ILE A 79 -6.79 -3.83 -5.09
CA ILE A 79 -7.87 -3.21 -5.88
C ILE A 79 -7.54 -1.73 -6.16
N SER A 80 -7.07 -0.98 -5.15
CA SER A 80 -6.64 0.41 -5.34
C SER A 80 -5.50 0.53 -6.36
N LEU A 81 -4.54 -0.38 -6.35
CA LEU A 81 -3.45 -0.45 -7.34
C LEU A 81 -3.96 -0.81 -8.73
N ALA A 82 -4.93 -1.73 -8.85
CA ALA A 82 -5.55 -2.05 -10.12
C ALA A 82 -6.29 -0.84 -10.72
N MET A 83 -7.00 -0.08 -9.90
CA MET A 83 -7.63 1.18 -10.30
C MET A 83 -6.61 2.23 -10.73
N ALA A 84 -5.54 2.41 -9.95
CA ALA A 84 -4.46 3.33 -10.29
C ALA A 84 -3.77 2.95 -11.62
N SER A 85 -3.52 1.66 -11.81
CA SER A 85 -2.97 1.12 -13.06
C SER A 85 -3.90 1.37 -14.24
N ALA A 86 -5.21 1.17 -14.05
CA ALA A 86 -6.20 1.41 -15.09
C ALA A 86 -6.28 2.88 -15.52
N ILE A 87 -6.16 3.81 -14.56
CA ILE A 87 -6.05 5.26 -14.86
C ILE A 87 -4.78 5.53 -15.69
N GLY A 88 -3.67 4.85 -15.40
CA GLY A 88 -2.46 4.82 -16.22
C GLY A 88 -2.57 3.96 -17.49
N GLY A 89 -3.77 3.57 -17.91
CA GLY A 89 -4.03 2.79 -19.12
C GLY A 89 -3.54 1.34 -19.09
N ASN A 90 -3.35 0.74 -17.90
CA ASN A 90 -2.95 -0.65 -17.73
C ASN A 90 -4.06 -1.49 -17.07
N ALA A 91 -4.66 -2.39 -17.85
CA ALA A 91 -5.66 -3.33 -17.36
C ALA A 91 -5.06 -4.55 -16.61
N GLN A 92 -3.75 -4.82 -16.76
CA GLN A 92 -3.16 -6.10 -16.38
C GLN A 92 -3.37 -6.46 -14.90
N PRO A 93 -3.17 -5.55 -13.92
CA PRO A 93 -3.35 -5.90 -12.52
C PRO A 93 -4.81 -6.25 -12.17
N ALA A 94 -5.79 -5.69 -12.91
CA ALA A 94 -7.19 -6.06 -12.75
C ALA A 94 -7.47 -7.47 -13.29
N ARG A 95 -6.87 -7.83 -14.44
CA ARG A 95 -6.96 -9.20 -15.00
C ARG A 95 -6.34 -10.23 -14.09
N ASP A 96 -5.16 -9.93 -13.54
CA ASP A 96 -4.45 -10.83 -12.63
C ASP A 96 -5.28 -11.14 -11.39
N LEU A 97 -5.95 -10.12 -10.81
CA LEU A 97 -6.87 -10.31 -9.69
C LEU A 97 -8.03 -11.26 -10.02
N LEU A 98 -8.63 -11.15 -11.20
CA LEU A 98 -9.69 -12.06 -11.63
C LEU A 98 -9.16 -13.48 -11.86
N ALA A 99 -7.97 -13.61 -12.45
CA ALA A 99 -7.34 -14.89 -12.75
C ALA A 99 -6.92 -15.65 -11.49
N GLU A 100 -6.49 -14.95 -10.45
CA GLU A 100 -6.16 -15.54 -9.14
C GLU A 100 -7.37 -16.11 -8.40
N GLY A 101 -8.57 -15.65 -8.74
CA GLY A 101 -9.81 -16.04 -8.07
C GLY A 101 -10.05 -15.26 -6.77
N MET A 102 -11.16 -14.53 -6.74
CA MET A 102 -11.51 -13.64 -5.62
C MET A 102 -12.63 -14.20 -4.72
N ASP A 103 -13.09 -15.42 -4.97
CA ASP A 103 -14.28 -15.99 -4.30
C ASP A 103 -14.12 -16.13 -2.77
N GLY A 104 -12.88 -16.26 -2.28
CA GLY A 104 -12.57 -16.32 -0.84
C GLY A 104 -12.38 -14.97 -0.15
N TRP A 105 -12.63 -13.85 -0.84
CA TRP A 105 -12.45 -12.52 -0.27
C TRP A 105 -13.71 -12.08 0.51
N PRO A 106 -13.57 -11.31 1.62
CA PRO A 106 -14.66 -10.54 2.16
C PRO A 106 -15.28 -9.70 1.04
N ASP A 107 -16.61 -9.72 0.97
CA ASP A 107 -17.37 -8.97 -0.02
C ASP A 107 -16.89 -9.22 -1.46
N ALA A 108 -16.60 -10.50 -1.77
CA ALA A 108 -16.01 -10.93 -3.04
C ALA A 108 -16.73 -10.38 -4.28
N ASP A 109 -18.07 -10.31 -4.24
CA ASP A 109 -18.86 -9.82 -5.37
C ASP A 109 -18.68 -8.30 -5.57
N ALA A 110 -18.69 -7.51 -4.50
CA ALA A 110 -18.38 -6.08 -4.56
C ALA A 110 -16.93 -5.83 -4.99
N ALA A 111 -15.99 -6.67 -4.54
CA ALA A 111 -14.59 -6.62 -4.96
C ALA A 111 -14.43 -6.88 -6.46
N LYS A 112 -15.10 -7.91 -7.00
CA LYS A 112 -15.11 -8.21 -8.45
C LYS A 112 -15.69 -7.05 -9.26
N VAL A 113 -16.75 -6.41 -8.79
CA VAL A 113 -17.36 -5.24 -9.45
C VAL A 113 -16.40 -4.04 -9.42
N SER A 114 -15.65 -3.85 -8.34
CA SER A 114 -14.59 -2.82 -8.28
C SER A 114 -13.46 -3.11 -9.28
N VAL A 115 -13.09 -4.38 -9.45
CA VAL A 115 -12.14 -4.80 -10.48
C VAL A 115 -12.70 -4.62 -11.90
N ALA A 116 -14.00 -4.87 -12.10
CA ALA A 116 -14.67 -4.58 -13.37
C ALA A 116 -14.62 -3.07 -13.70
N MET A 117 -14.77 -2.19 -12.71
CA MET A 117 -14.58 -0.75 -12.92
C MET A 117 -13.15 -0.41 -13.38
N ALA A 118 -12.13 -1.04 -12.81
CA ALA A 118 -10.74 -0.86 -13.28
C ALA A 118 -10.59 -1.29 -14.75
N LEU A 119 -11.10 -2.47 -15.10
CA LEU A 119 -11.10 -2.95 -16.49
C LEU A 119 -11.80 -1.96 -17.43
N LYS A 120 -12.97 -1.45 -17.03
CA LYS A 120 -13.71 -0.44 -17.79
C LYS A 120 -12.93 0.85 -18.01
N ILE A 121 -12.29 1.40 -16.97
CA ILE A 121 -11.46 2.61 -17.07
C ILE A 121 -10.33 2.40 -18.07
N SER A 122 -9.69 1.23 -18.07
CA SER A 122 -8.62 0.89 -19.00
C SER A 122 -9.08 0.51 -20.41
N GLY A 123 -10.40 0.46 -20.67
CA GLY A 123 -10.97 0.11 -21.97
C GLY A 123 -11.04 -1.39 -22.26
N ASP A 124 -10.91 -2.26 -21.26
CA ASP A 124 -10.91 -3.71 -21.43
C ASP A 124 -12.34 -4.30 -21.41
N PRO A 125 -12.85 -4.88 -22.51
CA PRO A 125 -14.24 -5.34 -22.59
C PRO A 125 -14.61 -6.46 -21.62
N GLN A 126 -13.64 -7.15 -20.99
CA GLN A 126 -13.90 -8.18 -19.99
C GLN A 126 -14.72 -7.64 -18.80
N TRP A 127 -14.76 -6.32 -18.57
CA TRP A 127 -15.58 -5.71 -17.53
C TRP A 127 -17.08 -6.06 -17.66
N ILE A 128 -17.58 -6.26 -18.89
CA ILE A 128 -18.98 -6.59 -19.17
C ILE A 128 -19.30 -7.98 -18.61
N ASP A 129 -18.52 -8.98 -18.98
CA ASP A 129 -18.69 -10.36 -18.53
C ASP A 129 -18.65 -10.47 -17.01
N VAL A 130 -17.78 -9.72 -16.35
CA VAL A 130 -17.70 -9.69 -14.89
C VAL A 130 -19.01 -9.16 -14.30
N CYS A 131 -19.53 -8.05 -14.82
CA CYS A 131 -20.79 -7.47 -14.35
C CYS A 131 -21.98 -8.42 -14.59
N GLU A 132 -22.07 -9.04 -15.77
CA GLU A 132 -23.14 -9.99 -16.09
C GLU A 132 -23.12 -11.22 -15.19
N ARG A 133 -21.94 -11.79 -14.93
CA ARG A 133 -21.78 -12.91 -13.99
C ARG A 133 -22.18 -12.52 -12.57
N THR A 134 -21.80 -11.33 -12.11
CA THR A 134 -22.24 -10.83 -10.79
C THR A 134 -23.76 -10.73 -10.72
N LEU A 135 -24.42 -10.20 -11.75
CA LEU A 135 -25.88 -10.10 -11.78
C LEU A 135 -26.58 -11.46 -11.80
N ALA A 136 -25.98 -12.45 -12.45
CA ALA A 136 -26.52 -13.80 -12.55
C ALA A 136 -26.36 -14.62 -11.26
N ALA A 137 -25.25 -14.45 -10.54
CA ALA A 137 -24.86 -15.35 -9.45
C ALA A 137 -24.88 -14.71 -8.05
N SER A 138 -24.78 -13.38 -7.93
CA SER A 138 -24.66 -12.73 -6.63
C SER A 138 -26.00 -12.55 -5.92
N ASN A 139 -25.98 -12.67 -4.60
CA ASN A 139 -27.06 -12.29 -3.69
C ASN A 139 -26.78 -10.96 -2.97
N ASP A 140 -25.64 -10.31 -3.23
CA ASP A 140 -25.29 -9.01 -2.68
C ASP A 140 -26.00 -7.90 -3.48
N ASN A 141 -26.94 -7.22 -2.83
CA ASN A 141 -27.74 -6.17 -3.46
C ASN A 141 -26.88 -4.99 -3.93
N ASP A 142 -25.84 -4.62 -3.18
CA ASP A 142 -24.98 -3.49 -3.50
C ASP A 142 -24.10 -3.85 -4.70
N ALA A 143 -23.48 -5.04 -4.68
CA ALA A 143 -22.69 -5.52 -5.82
C ALA A 143 -23.53 -5.58 -7.11
N ARG A 144 -24.77 -6.07 -7.04
CA ARG A 144 -25.70 -6.10 -8.18
C ARG A 144 -26.09 -4.70 -8.65
N LEU A 145 -26.39 -3.78 -7.73
CA LEU A 145 -26.71 -2.40 -8.06
C LEU A 145 -25.56 -1.73 -8.82
N TYR A 146 -24.33 -1.88 -8.32
CA TYR A 146 -23.15 -1.32 -8.98
C TYR A 146 -22.88 -1.96 -10.34
N ALA A 147 -23.04 -3.29 -10.47
CA ALA A 147 -22.91 -3.98 -11.76
C ALA A 147 -23.93 -3.46 -12.79
N HIS A 148 -25.19 -3.27 -12.38
CA HIS A 148 -26.21 -2.65 -13.23
C HIS A 148 -25.83 -1.23 -13.66
N GLN A 149 -25.33 -0.40 -12.74
CA GLN A 149 -24.91 0.97 -13.04
C GLN A 149 -23.74 1.00 -14.04
N LEU A 150 -22.77 0.09 -13.91
CA LEU A 150 -21.64 -0.01 -14.83
C LEU A 150 -22.10 -0.36 -16.24
N LEU A 151 -23.02 -1.32 -16.37
CA LEU A 151 -23.60 -1.74 -17.65
C LEU A 151 -24.49 -0.65 -18.27
N ALA A 152 -25.30 0.05 -17.48
CA ALA A 152 -26.16 1.11 -18.01
C ALA A 152 -25.37 2.26 -18.68
N GLN A 153 -24.12 2.47 -18.26
CA GLN A 153 -23.23 3.47 -18.83
C GLN A 153 -22.62 3.07 -20.18
N SER A 154 -22.68 1.81 -20.63
CA SER A 154 -22.15 1.40 -21.95
C SER A 154 -23.10 1.70 -23.11
N GLY A 155 -24.40 1.91 -22.83
CA GLY A 155 -25.42 2.24 -23.84
C GLY A 155 -25.49 3.72 -24.23
N LYS A 156 -24.62 4.57 -23.68
CA LYS A 156 -24.50 6.00 -24.02
C LYS A 156 -23.17 6.24 -24.73
N SER A 157 -23.06 5.86 -26.00
CA SER A 157 -21.96 6.28 -26.87
C SER A 157 -22.44 6.53 -28.28
#